data_AF-A0A094ETN8-F1
#
_entry.id   AF-A0A094ETN8-F1
#
_cell.length_a   1.000
_cell.length_b   1.000
_cell.length_c   1.000
_cell.angle_alpha   90.00
_cell.angle_beta   90.00
_cell.angle_gamma   90.00
#
_symmetry.space_group_name_H-M   'P 1'
#
loop_
_entity.id
_entity.type
_entity.pdbx_description
1 polymer ?
#
loop_
_entity_poly.entity_id
_entity_poly.type
_entity_poly.pdbx_seq_one_letter_code
_entity_poly.pdbx_strand_id
1 'polypeptide(L)'
;MEFFESSFFRDNGCLPTPAEVRALSGTDQTKDQPSPVRFGHLSLIVKWGPYVTVSEAQSYWAIRQVLRSEVPVLELYGWRVDGRDVFIYMEYVRGETLRNWWDSLADANKTCVCDHLRQIITSLRRVEQDPDDTFIGMLQKGQKDDT
;
A
#
# COMPACT_ATOMS: atom_id res chain seq x y z
N MET A 1 3.28 8.55 -10.78
CA MET A 1 3.97 9.32 -9.73
C MET A 1 5.04 8.45 -9.11
N GLU A 2 6.25 8.96 -8.94
CA GLU A 2 7.39 8.21 -8.37
C GLU A 2 7.99 9.02 -7.22
N PHE A 3 8.35 8.34 -6.14
CA PHE A 3 8.96 8.96 -4.96
C PHE A 3 10.46 8.69 -4.97
N PHE A 4 11.22 9.50 -5.72
CA PHE A 4 12.67 9.35 -5.88
C PHE A 4 13.46 9.44 -4.56
N GLU A 5 12.88 10.04 -3.52
CA GLU A 5 13.44 10.09 -2.17
C GLU A 5 13.21 8.81 -1.35
N SER A 6 12.41 7.85 -1.85
CA SER A 6 12.13 6.60 -1.13
C SER A 6 13.33 5.66 -1.11
N SER A 7 13.37 4.73 -0.14
CA SER A 7 14.49 3.80 0.00
C SER A 7 14.75 2.97 -1.26
N PHE A 8 13.71 2.67 -2.04
CA PHE A 8 13.84 1.96 -3.30
C PHE A 8 14.84 2.61 -4.26
N PHE A 9 14.75 3.92 -4.48
CA PHE A 9 15.58 4.62 -5.48
C PHE A 9 17.01 4.91 -5.00
N ARG A 10 17.30 4.65 -3.72
CA ARG A 10 18.68 4.69 -3.21
C ARG A 10 19.49 3.50 -3.71
N ASP A 11 18.84 2.34 -3.83
CA ASP A 11 19.48 1.07 -4.16
C ASP A 11 19.12 0.57 -5.57
N ASN A 12 18.07 1.12 -6.19
CA ASN A 12 17.54 0.69 -7.50
C ASN A 12 17.31 1.88 -8.44
N GLY A 13 17.46 1.65 -9.74
CA GLY A 13 17.32 2.72 -10.74
C GLY A 13 15.88 3.08 -11.10
N CYS A 14 15.03 2.09 -11.37
CA CYS A 14 13.68 2.33 -11.85
C CYS A 14 12.68 1.28 -11.35
N LEU A 15 11.40 1.68 -11.25
CA LEU A 15 10.31 0.77 -10.92
C LEU A 15 9.97 -0.13 -12.12
N PRO A 16 9.66 -1.43 -11.90
CA PRO A 16 9.20 -2.33 -12.94
C PRO A 16 8.03 -1.74 -13.74
N THR A 17 8.05 -1.91 -15.05
CA THR A 17 7.00 -1.47 -15.97
C THR A 17 5.69 -2.23 -15.72
N PRO A 18 4.53 -1.63 -16.04
CA PRO A 18 3.25 -2.35 -16.03
C PRO A 18 3.29 -3.66 -16.83
N ALA A 19 3.99 -3.68 -17.97
CA ALA A 19 4.17 -4.87 -18.79
C ALA A 19 4.94 -5.99 -18.06
N GLU A 20 6.02 -5.66 -17.35
CA GLU A 20 6.78 -6.63 -16.55
C GLU A 20 5.95 -7.17 -15.38
N VAL A 21 5.19 -6.31 -14.69
CA VAL A 21 4.29 -6.72 -13.60
C VAL A 21 3.23 -7.69 -14.13
N ARG A 22 2.60 -7.36 -15.26
CA ARG A 22 1.62 -8.22 -15.93
C ARG A 22 2.23 -9.55 -16.33
N ALA A 23 3.37 -9.55 -17.01
CA ALA A 23 4.06 -10.77 -17.43
C ALA A 23 4.35 -11.73 -16.26
N LEU A 24 4.76 -11.20 -15.10
CA LEU A 24 5.01 -11.99 -13.89
C LEU A 24 3.72 -12.47 -13.19
N SER A 25 2.60 -11.80 -13.40
CA SER A 25 1.31 -12.24 -12.86
C SER A 25 0.76 -13.48 -13.57
N GLY A 26 1.31 -13.87 -14.73
CA GLY A 26 0.93 -15.11 -15.41
C GLY A 26 -0.56 -15.18 -15.74
N THR A 27 -1.23 -16.25 -15.30
CA THR A 27 -2.67 -16.48 -15.54
C THR A 27 -3.59 -15.61 -14.70
N ASP A 28 -3.09 -14.94 -13.66
CA ASP A 28 -3.90 -14.06 -12.80
C ASP A 28 -4.27 -12.74 -13.50
N GLN A 29 -3.62 -12.39 -14.61
CA GLN A 29 -3.87 -11.14 -15.33
C GLN A 29 -5.30 -10.96 -15.85
N THR A 30 -6.01 -12.06 -16.11
CA THR A 30 -7.39 -12.02 -16.60
C THR A 30 -8.42 -11.85 -15.49
N LYS A 31 -7.98 -11.92 -14.22
CA LYS A 31 -8.84 -11.72 -13.07
C LYS A 31 -9.08 -10.23 -12.87
N ASP A 32 -10.30 -9.92 -12.47
CA ASP A 32 -10.69 -8.60 -12.01
C ASP A 32 -9.83 -8.12 -10.82
N GLN A 33 -9.40 -9.04 -9.96
CA GLN A 33 -8.51 -8.77 -8.83
C GLN A 33 -7.30 -9.72 -8.88
N PRO A 34 -6.25 -9.37 -9.66
CA PRO A 34 -5.06 -10.19 -9.74
C PRO A 34 -4.30 -10.19 -8.41
N SER A 35 -3.58 -11.28 -8.13
CA SER A 35 -2.72 -11.34 -6.96
C SER A 35 -1.60 -10.29 -7.04
N PRO A 36 -1.20 -9.65 -5.92
CA PRO A 36 -0.05 -8.75 -5.91
C PRO A 36 1.24 -9.47 -6.36
N VAL A 37 2.04 -8.80 -7.19
CA VAL A 37 3.28 -9.35 -7.75
C VAL A 37 4.46 -8.97 -6.86
N ARG A 38 5.31 -9.94 -6.53
CA ARG A 38 6.46 -9.75 -5.64
C ARG A 38 7.76 -9.72 -6.43
N PHE A 39 8.57 -8.68 -6.23
CA PHE A 39 9.94 -8.55 -6.71
C PHE A 39 10.89 -8.65 -5.52
N GLY A 40 11.11 -9.89 -5.05
CA GLY A 40 11.86 -10.12 -3.81
C GLY A 40 13.31 -9.62 -3.81
N HIS A 41 13.93 -9.54 -4.99
CA HIS A 41 15.29 -9.01 -5.18
C HIS A 41 15.35 -7.47 -5.08
N LEU A 42 14.21 -6.79 -5.26
CA LEU A 42 14.09 -5.33 -5.15
C LEU A 42 13.41 -4.89 -3.85
N SER A 43 13.10 -5.83 -2.94
CA SER A 43 12.26 -5.56 -1.75
C SER A 43 10.98 -4.79 -2.09
N LEU A 44 10.34 -5.17 -3.21
CA LEU A 44 9.19 -4.50 -3.79
C LEU A 44 8.01 -5.48 -3.95
N ILE A 45 6.81 -5.01 -3.65
CA ILE A 45 5.56 -5.66 -3.99
C ILE A 45 4.67 -4.67 -4.74
N VAL A 46 3.97 -5.17 -5.77
CA VAL A 46 3.10 -4.37 -6.63
C VAL A 46 1.67 -4.87 -6.50
N LYS A 47 0.80 -4.06 -5.91
CA LYS A 47 -0.65 -4.28 -5.97
C LYS A 47 -1.16 -3.63 -7.25
N TRP A 48 -1.92 -4.37 -8.06
CA TRP A 48 -2.35 -3.85 -9.34
C TRP A 48 -3.71 -4.40 -9.78
N GLY A 49 -4.28 -3.78 -10.81
CA GLY A 49 -5.50 -4.25 -11.47
C GLY A 49 -6.56 -3.16 -11.61
N PRO A 50 -7.71 -3.49 -12.19
CA PRO A 50 -8.73 -2.52 -12.60
C PRO A 50 -9.55 -1.93 -11.45
N TYR A 51 -9.53 -2.55 -10.27
CA TYR A 51 -10.20 -2.05 -9.06
C TYR A 51 -9.24 -1.42 -8.05
N VAL A 52 -7.94 -1.39 -8.37
CA VAL A 52 -6.96 -0.64 -7.59
C VAL A 52 -7.11 0.83 -7.96
N THR A 53 -7.09 1.72 -6.97
CA THR A 53 -7.31 3.16 -7.20
C THR A 53 -6.12 3.99 -6.77
N VAL A 54 -5.94 5.15 -7.40
CA VAL A 54 -4.94 6.14 -6.96
C VAL A 54 -5.22 6.60 -5.52
N SER A 55 -6.51 6.71 -5.15
CA SER A 55 -6.93 7.05 -3.79
C SER A 55 -6.42 6.06 -2.74
N GLU A 56 -6.27 4.79 -3.09
CA GLU A 56 -5.64 3.80 -2.21
C GLU A 56 -4.16 4.14 -1.97
N ALA A 57 -3.39 4.43 -3.03
CA ALA A 57 -1.99 4.83 -2.91
C ALA A 57 -1.83 6.12 -2.10
N GLN A 58 -2.71 7.09 -2.31
CA GLN A 58 -2.73 8.34 -1.56
C GLN A 58 -3.07 8.13 -0.09
N SER A 59 -3.95 7.18 0.23
CA SER A 59 -4.27 6.82 1.62
C SER A 59 -3.03 6.28 2.33
N TYR A 60 -2.27 5.39 1.69
CA TYR A 60 -0.98 4.93 2.22
C TYR A 60 -0.03 6.10 2.48
N TRP A 61 0.12 7.00 1.50
CA TRP A 61 0.99 8.15 1.63
C TRP A 61 0.56 9.08 2.79
N ALA A 62 -0.72 9.42 2.87
CA ALA A 62 -1.27 10.32 3.89
C ALA A 62 -1.12 9.75 5.31
N ILE A 63 -1.53 8.49 5.52
CA ILE A 63 -1.38 7.81 6.83
C ILE A 63 0.10 7.79 7.21
N ARG A 64 1.00 7.48 6.27
CA ARG A 64 2.43 7.48 6.54
C ARG A 64 2.92 8.87 6.93
N GLN A 65 2.46 9.97 6.31
CA GLN A 65 2.88 11.32 6.71
C GLN A 65 2.38 11.69 8.11
N VAL A 66 1.12 11.40 8.42
CA VAL A 66 0.46 11.80 9.67
C VAL A 66 0.91 10.95 10.85
N LEU A 67 1.10 9.64 10.66
CA LEU A 67 1.29 8.64 11.72
C LEU A 67 2.67 7.94 11.68
N ARG A 68 3.71 8.59 11.13
CA ARG A 68 5.04 8.00 10.88
C ARG A 68 5.59 7.11 12.01
N SER A 69 5.41 7.50 13.27
CA SER A 69 5.96 6.80 14.44
C SER A 69 4.95 5.91 15.17
N GLU A 70 3.68 5.96 14.81
CA GLU A 70 2.59 5.29 15.54
C GLU A 70 2.07 4.06 14.80
N VAL A 71 2.17 4.04 13.47
CA VAL A 71 1.70 2.93 12.64
C VAL A 71 2.82 2.48 11.71
N PRO A 72 3.17 1.18 11.70
CA PRO A 72 4.13 0.65 10.74
C PRO A 72 3.48 0.57 9.35
N VAL A 73 3.49 1.69 8.63
CA VAL A 73 3.00 1.76 7.25
C VAL A 73 4.14 1.44 6.29
N LEU A 74 3.88 0.53 5.34
CA LEU A 74 4.80 0.19 4.26
C LEU A 74 5.22 1.45 3.49
N GLU A 75 6.50 1.53 3.14
CA GLU A 75 6.95 2.61 2.27
C GLU A 75 6.33 2.51 0.87
N LEU A 76 5.75 3.62 0.41
CA LEU A 76 5.25 3.75 -0.95
C LEU A 76 6.37 4.29 -1.85
N TYR A 77 6.71 3.54 -2.90
CA TYR A 77 7.72 3.94 -3.89
C TYR A 77 7.13 4.69 -5.08
N GLY A 78 5.85 4.45 -5.38
CA GLY A 78 5.12 5.19 -6.40
C GLY A 78 3.85 4.48 -6.86
N TRP A 79 3.20 5.07 -7.86
CA TRP A 79 2.13 4.40 -8.61
C TRP A 79 2.15 4.78 -10.09
N ARG A 80 1.62 3.88 -10.92
CA ARG A 80 1.41 4.09 -12.35
C ARG A 80 -0.03 3.76 -12.73
N VAL A 81 -0.52 4.40 -13.78
CA VAL A 81 -1.82 4.10 -14.40
C VAL A 81 -1.52 3.69 -15.83
N ASP A 82 -2.07 2.56 -16.26
CA ASP A 82 -1.91 2.05 -17.62
C ASP A 82 -3.23 1.45 -18.10
N GLY A 83 -3.90 2.16 -19.01
CA GLY A 83 -5.28 1.89 -19.39
C GLY A 83 -6.22 1.98 -18.18
N ARG A 84 -6.92 0.89 -17.89
CA ARG A 84 -7.84 0.79 -16.75
C ARG A 84 -7.18 0.35 -15.45
N ASP A 85 -5.92 -0.07 -15.50
CA ASP A 85 -5.23 -0.67 -14.36
C ASP A 85 -4.40 0.39 -13.63
N VAL A 86 -4.47 0.36 -12.31
CA VAL A 86 -3.55 1.09 -11.43
C VAL A 86 -2.53 0.12 -10.85
N PHE A 87 -1.29 0.57 -10.73
CA PHE A 87 -0.16 -0.19 -10.18
C PHE A 87 0.40 0.59 -8.99
N ILE A 88 0.34 0.03 -7.79
CA ILE A 88 0.86 0.63 -6.55
C ILE A 88 2.13 -0.12 -6.16
N TYR A 89 3.25 0.59 -6.17
CA TYR A 89 4.58 0.06 -5.85
C TYR A 89 4.94 0.40 -4.41
N MET A 90 5.12 -0.63 -3.59
CA MET A 90 5.37 -0.46 -2.16
C MET A 90 6.40 -1.46 -1.63
N GLU A 91 6.93 -1.18 -0.45
CA GLU A 91 7.88 -2.01 0.26
C GLU A 91 7.35 -3.43 0.46
N TYR A 92 8.18 -4.42 0.13
CA TYR A 92 7.92 -5.80 0.45
C TYR A 92 8.59 -6.17 1.78
N VAL A 93 7.77 -6.22 2.83
CA VAL A 93 8.21 -6.72 4.14
C VAL A 93 8.25 -8.25 4.10
N ARG A 94 9.43 -8.82 4.35
CA ARG A 94 9.62 -10.26 4.46
C ARG A 94 9.09 -10.73 5.81
N GLY A 95 8.24 -11.75 5.79
CA GLY A 95 7.73 -12.36 7.01
C GLY A 95 6.63 -13.38 6.76
N GLU A 96 6.25 -14.08 7.82
CA GLU A 96 5.09 -14.95 7.83
C GLU A 96 3.82 -14.13 8.10
N THR A 97 2.72 -14.53 7.46
CA THR A 97 1.43 -13.89 7.73
C THR A 97 0.92 -14.30 9.11
N LEU A 98 0.23 -13.39 9.80
CA LEU A 98 -0.39 -13.71 11.08
C LEU A 98 -1.33 -14.93 10.98
N ARG A 99 -2.00 -15.11 9.83
CA ARG A 99 -2.85 -16.27 9.54
C ARG A 99 -2.11 -17.60 9.67
N ASN A 100 -0.90 -17.69 9.13
CA ASN A 100 -0.10 -18.93 9.16
C ASN A 100 0.43 -19.23 10.57
N TRP A 101 0.67 -18.17 11.35
CA TRP A 101 1.38 -18.28 12.62
C TRP A 101 0.45 -18.25 13.84
N TRP A 102 -0.82 -17.85 13.68
CA TRP A 102 -1.73 -17.62 14.79
C TRP A 102 -1.89 -18.81 15.72
N ASP A 103 -2.08 -20.01 15.16
CA ASP A 103 -2.38 -21.22 15.96
C ASP A 103 -1.15 -21.73 16.71
N SER A 104 0.07 -21.39 16.28
CA SER A 104 1.32 -21.76 16.97
C SER A 104 1.76 -20.75 18.02
N LEU A 105 1.12 -19.58 18.11
CA LEU A 105 1.42 -18.57 19.11
C LEU A 105 0.95 -18.99 20.50
N ALA A 106 1.82 -18.84 21.50
CA ALA A 106 1.45 -18.87 22.91
C ALA A 106 0.45 -17.73 23.24
N ASP A 107 -0.41 -17.94 24.23
CA ASP A 107 -1.46 -16.98 24.58
C ASP A 107 -0.90 -15.58 24.92
N ALA A 108 0.22 -15.52 25.64
CA ALA A 108 0.89 -14.25 25.93
C ALA A 108 1.29 -13.47 24.66
N ASN A 109 1.72 -14.18 23.61
CA ASN A 109 2.07 -13.55 22.34
C ASN A 109 0.81 -13.10 21.56
N LYS A 110 -0.28 -13.87 21.64
CA LYS A 110 -1.57 -13.45 21.06
C LYS A 110 -2.08 -12.17 21.72
N THR A 111 -1.99 -12.07 23.05
CA THR A 111 -2.33 -10.84 23.78
C THR A 111 -1.48 -9.66 23.30
N CYS A 112 -0.16 -9.85 23.19
CA CYS A 112 0.75 -8.81 22.68
C CYS A 112 0.36 -8.33 21.27
N VAL A 113 0.03 -9.25 20.35
CA VAL A 113 -0.46 -8.90 19.01
C VAL A 113 -1.76 -8.09 19.08
N CYS A 114 -2.72 -8.51 19.91
CA CYS A 114 -3.98 -7.77 20.10
C CYS A 114 -3.74 -6.36 20.64
N ASP A 115 -2.79 -6.20 21.57
CA ASP A 115 -2.42 -4.90 22.13
C ASP A 115 -1.78 -3.98 21.07
N HIS A 116 -0.86 -4.49 20.26
CA HIS A 116 -0.29 -3.74 19.15
C HIS A 116 -1.37 -3.32 18.12
N LEU A 117 -2.27 -4.22 17.75
CA LEU A 117 -3.38 -3.90 16.84
C LEU A 117 -4.30 -2.83 17.43
N ARG A 118 -4.59 -2.91 18.73
CA ARG A 118 -5.38 -1.90 19.43
C ARG A 118 -4.71 -0.53 19.39
N GLN A 119 -3.39 -0.46 19.60
CA GLN A 119 -2.63 0.78 19.50
C GLN A 119 -2.71 1.38 18.09
N ILE A 120 -2.45 0.57 17.06
CA ILE A 120 -2.53 0.98 15.65
C ILE A 120 -3.92 1.54 15.33
N ILE A 121 -4.98 0.81 15.68
CA ILE A 121 -6.37 1.24 15.44
C ILE A 121 -6.68 2.54 16.19
N THR A 122 -6.18 2.69 17.41
CA THR A 122 -6.38 3.90 18.21
C THR A 122 -5.71 5.11 17.55
N SER A 123 -4.49 4.96 17.03
CA SER A 123 -3.79 6.01 16.30
C SER A 123 -4.48 6.36 14.98
N LEU A 124 -4.92 5.36 14.22
CA LEU A 124 -5.68 5.58 12.98
C LEU A 124 -6.98 6.36 13.21
N ARG A 125 -7.67 6.12 14.34
CA ARG A 125 -8.91 6.84 14.70
C ARG A 125 -8.69 8.29 15.11
N ARG A 126 -7.44 8.70 15.39
CA ARG A 126 -7.07 10.09 15.71
C ARG A 126 -6.71 10.90 14.47
N VAL A 127 -6.69 10.28 13.28
CA VAL A 127 -6.45 11.01 12.04
C VAL A 127 -7.67 11.89 11.77
N GLU A 128 -7.46 13.20 11.92
CA GLU A 128 -8.48 14.21 11.65
C GLU A 128 -8.24 14.82 10.26
N GLN A 129 -9.33 15.28 9.64
CA GLN A 129 -9.23 16.11 8.46
C GLN A 129 -8.70 17.49 8.85
N ASP A 130 -8.12 18.20 7.89
CA ASP A 130 -7.82 19.60 8.08
C ASP A 130 -9.14 20.34 8.43
N PRO A 131 -9.22 21.04 9.58
CA PRO A 131 -10.43 21.75 9.99
C PRO A 131 -10.90 22.78 8.96
N ASP A 132 -9.97 23.39 8.23
CA ASP A 132 -10.23 24.38 7.19
C ASP A 132 -10.55 23.73 5.82
N ASP A 133 -10.39 22.41 5.71
CA ASP A 133 -10.66 21.63 4.50
C ASP A 133 -11.39 20.31 4.79
N THR A 134 -12.54 20.42 5.46
CA THR A 134 -13.39 19.26 5.77
C THR A 134 -14.18 18.81 4.55
N PHE A 135 -14.00 17.55 4.13
CA PHE A 135 -14.70 16.98 2.97
C PHE A 135 -14.99 15.50 3.15
N ILE A 136 -16.24 15.08 2.90
CA ILE A 136 -16.61 13.66 2.90
C ILE A 136 -16.33 13.09 1.51
N GLY A 137 -15.20 12.40 1.35
CA GLY A 137 -14.87 11.69 0.12
C GLY A 137 -13.40 11.27 0.03
N MET A 138 -12.94 10.95 -1.18
CA MET A 138 -11.55 10.59 -1.43
C MET A 138 -10.63 11.81 -1.22
N LEU A 139 -9.36 11.56 -0.88
CA LEU A 139 -8.35 12.62 -0.72
C LEU A 139 -8.25 13.53 -1.95
N GLN A 140 -8.51 12.97 -3.15
CA GLN A 140 -8.86 13.78 -4.30
C GLN A 140 -10.32 14.19 -4.16
N LYS A 141 -10.56 15.42 -3.71
CA LYS A 141 -11.80 16.13 -4.01
C LYS A 141 -12.07 15.91 -5.49
N GLY A 142 -13.20 15.29 -5.84
CA GLY A 142 -13.47 14.89 -7.22
C GLY A 142 -13.21 16.05 -8.15
N GLN A 143 -12.10 16.00 -8.89
CA GLN A 143 -11.84 16.94 -9.94
C GLN A 143 -12.85 16.55 -11.03
N LYS A 144 -13.86 17.39 -11.20
CA LYS A 144 -14.72 17.30 -12.37
C LYS A 144 -13.81 17.55 -13.56
N ASP A 145 -13.43 16.48 -14.25
CA ASP A 145 -12.98 16.58 -15.62
C ASP A 145 -14.22 17.01 -16.43
N ASP A 146 -14.40 18.33 -16.57
CA ASP A 146 -15.14 18.88 -17.69
C ASP A 146 -14.30 18.59 -18.94
N THR A 147 -14.70 17.60 -19.73
CA THR A 147 -14.94 17.64 -21.19
C THR A 147 -15.00 16.23 -21.77
#